data_AF-A0A0X3BLN1-F1
#
_entry.id   AF-A0A0X3BLN1-F1
#
_cell.length_a   1.000
_cell.length_b   1.000
_cell.length_c   1.000
_cell.angle_alpha   90.00
_cell.angle_beta   90.00
_cell.angle_gamma   90.00
#
_symmetry.space_group_name_H-M   'P 1'
#
loop_
_entity.id
_entity.type
_entity.pdbx_description
1 polymer ?
#
loop_
_entity_poly.entity_id
_entity_poly.type
_entity_poly.pdbx_seq_one_letter_code
_entity_poly.pdbx_strand_id
1 'polypeptide(L)'
;METKGTLLFRRHLSEAEILTICKHFVEKNGIRSIERITGHHRDTIGNLLTAVAEHATQMNDILIRELELTPVECDEFWTFVKKKKNMLSTTAQNQISQVMHGSTRA
;
A
#
# COMPACT_ATOMS: atom_id res chain seq x y z
N MET A 1 -13.06 1.01 -22.42
CA MET A 1 -13.33 0.93 -20.96
C MET A 1 -12.26 1.76 -20.28
N GLU A 2 -12.61 2.95 -19.82
CA GLU A 2 -11.64 3.96 -19.37
C GLU A 2 -10.92 3.58 -18.07
N THR A 3 -11.51 2.74 -17.21
CA THR A 3 -10.93 2.34 -15.92
C THR A 3 -10.15 1.02 -15.94
N LYS A 4 -9.99 0.38 -17.11
CA LYS A 4 -9.35 -0.94 -17.22
C LYS A 4 -7.89 -0.86 -16.76
N GLY A 5 -7.49 -1.73 -15.82
CA GLY A 5 -6.13 -1.73 -15.25
C GLY A 5 -5.95 -0.83 -14.02
N THR A 6 -7.03 -0.21 -13.53
CA THR A 6 -7.01 0.62 -12.31
C THR A 6 -7.80 -0.04 -11.18
N LEU A 7 -7.59 0.44 -9.94
CA LEU A 7 -8.34 0.02 -8.75
C LEU A 7 -9.86 0.26 -8.86
N LEU A 8 -10.28 1.16 -9.75
CA LEU A 8 -11.68 1.53 -10.00
C LEU A 8 -12.40 0.54 -10.93
N PHE A 9 -11.67 -0.40 -11.53
CA PHE A 9 -12.27 -1.31 -12.50
C PHE A 9 -13.26 -2.29 -11.86
N ARG A 10 -14.49 -2.34 -12.38
CA ARG A 10 -15.58 -3.25 -11.94
C ARG A 10 -15.85 -3.22 -10.43
N ARG A 11 -15.69 -2.07 -9.78
CA ARG A 11 -16.07 -1.88 -8.39
C ARG A 11 -17.51 -1.38 -8.30
N HIS A 12 -18.22 -1.85 -7.27
CA HIS A 12 -19.55 -1.34 -6.91
C HIS A 12 -19.48 -0.06 -6.07
N LEU A 13 -18.30 0.22 -5.48
CA LEU A 13 -18.03 1.48 -4.80
C LEU A 13 -17.82 2.58 -5.84
N SER A 14 -18.37 3.75 -5.58
CA SER A 14 -18.02 4.97 -6.29
C SER A 14 -16.56 5.36 -6.03
N GLU A 15 -15.98 6.13 -6.93
CA GLU A 15 -14.62 6.64 -6.78
C GLU A 15 -14.45 7.47 -5.50
N ALA A 16 -15.45 8.28 -5.15
CA ALA A 16 -15.45 9.10 -3.94
C ALA A 16 -15.40 8.25 -2.66
N GLU A 17 -16.12 7.13 -2.62
CA GLU A 17 -16.09 6.18 -1.50
C GLU A 17 -14.72 5.51 -1.37
N ILE A 18 -14.16 5.05 -2.50
CA ILE A 18 -12.81 4.45 -2.53
C ILE A 18 -11.77 5.44 -2.00
N LEU A 19 -11.78 6.68 -2.50
CA LEU A 19 -10.88 7.74 -2.05
C LEU A 19 -11.03 8.02 -0.55
N THR A 20 -12.26 8.03 -0.04
CA THR A 20 -12.53 8.27 1.38
C THR A 20 -11.96 7.15 2.26
N ILE A 21 -12.20 5.88 1.88
CA ILE A 21 -11.61 4.73 2.57
C ILE A 21 -10.07 4.79 2.54
N CYS A 22 -9.47 5.07 1.37
CA CYS A 22 -8.02 5.19 1.23
C CYS A 22 -7.44 6.32 2.10
N LYS A 23 -8.09 7.49 2.17
CA LYS A 23 -7.68 8.58 3.07
C LYS A 23 -7.66 8.13 4.53
N HIS A 24 -8.65 7.37 4.99
CA HIS A 24 -8.65 6.87 6.35
C HIS A 24 -7.49 5.89 6.65
N PHE A 25 -7.07 5.08 5.67
CA PHE A 25 -5.89 4.23 5.81
C PHE A 25 -4.59 5.05 5.93
N VAL A 26 -4.46 6.15 5.19
CA VAL A 26 -3.33 7.09 5.30
C VAL A 26 -3.26 7.69 6.71
N GLU A 27 -4.42 8.03 7.28
CA GLU A 27 -4.58 8.49 8.68
C GLU A 27 -4.42 7.36 9.71
N LYS A 28 -3.97 6.17 9.30
CA LYS A 28 -3.69 5.00 10.15
C LYS A 28 -4.90 4.42 10.87
N ASN A 29 -6.11 4.64 10.35
CA ASN A 29 -7.30 3.99 10.89
C ASN A 29 -7.28 2.49 10.62
N GLY A 30 -7.68 1.70 11.63
CA GLY A 30 -7.91 0.27 11.43
C GLY A 30 -9.22 -0.02 10.70
N ILE A 31 -9.34 -1.18 10.06
CA ILE A 31 -10.52 -1.59 9.27
C ILE A 31 -11.85 -1.40 10.04
N ARG A 32 -11.89 -1.80 11.32
CA ARG A 32 -13.08 -1.62 12.18
C ARG A 32 -13.42 -0.15 12.47
N SER A 33 -12.41 0.72 12.50
CA SER A 33 -12.63 2.16 12.64
C SER A 33 -13.29 2.72 11.38
N ILE A 34 -12.75 2.33 10.21
CA ILE A 34 -13.26 2.76 8.91
C ILE A 34 -14.69 2.25 8.68
N GLU A 35 -15.00 1.01 9.08
CA GLU A 35 -16.36 0.46 9.04
C GLU A 35 -17.35 1.35 9.79
N ARG A 36 -16.98 1.83 10.99
CA ARG A 36 -17.83 2.73 11.78
C ARG A 36 -17.95 4.13 11.19
N ILE A 37 -16.88 4.65 10.57
CA ILE A 37 -16.84 6.00 10.01
C ILE A 37 -17.60 6.08 8.68
N THR A 38 -17.42 5.07 7.82
CA THR A 38 -17.91 5.07 6.43
C THR A 38 -19.20 4.26 6.25
N GLY A 39 -19.54 3.38 7.19
CA GLY A 39 -20.70 2.49 7.10
C GLY A 39 -20.50 1.30 6.15
N HIS A 40 -19.35 1.18 5.49
CA HIS A 40 -19.04 0.03 4.64
C HIS A 40 -18.65 -1.18 5.48
N HIS A 41 -19.12 -2.37 5.09
CA HIS A 41 -18.76 -3.62 5.75
C HIS A 41 -17.24 -3.85 5.72
N ARG A 42 -16.67 -4.36 6.83
CA ARG A 42 -15.23 -4.64 6.94
C ARG A 42 -14.65 -5.49 5.80
N ASP A 43 -15.42 -6.41 5.24
CA ASP A 43 -14.94 -7.26 4.14
C ASP A 43 -14.79 -6.45 2.85
N THR A 44 -15.69 -5.51 2.60
CA THR A 44 -15.58 -4.56 1.48
C THR A 44 -14.33 -3.71 1.62
N ILE A 45 -14.09 -3.18 2.83
CA ILE A 45 -12.90 -2.38 3.16
C ILE A 45 -11.62 -3.23 3.03
N GLY A 46 -11.63 -4.47 3.53
CA GLY A 46 -10.52 -5.40 3.44
C GLY A 46 -10.19 -5.79 2.01
N ASN A 47 -11.20 -6.11 1.20
CA ASN A 47 -11.03 -6.43 -0.22
C ASN A 47 -10.49 -5.25 -1.03
N LEU A 48 -10.90 -4.02 -0.69
CA LEU A 48 -10.34 -2.82 -1.27
C LEU A 48 -8.86 -2.66 -0.87
N LEU A 49 -8.53 -2.85 0.41
CA LEU A 49 -7.14 -2.76 0.90
C LEU A 49 -6.22 -3.77 0.21
N THR A 50 -6.65 -5.02 0.06
CA THR A 50 -5.85 -6.05 -0.64
C THR A 50 -5.59 -5.64 -2.08
N ALA A 51 -6.60 -5.16 -2.80
CA ALA A 51 -6.44 -4.72 -4.17
C ALA A 51 -5.52 -3.50 -4.31
N VAL A 52 -5.61 -2.54 -3.39
CA VAL A 52 -4.69 -1.39 -3.31
C VAL A 52 -3.25 -1.88 -3.12
N ALA A 53 -3.02 -2.86 -2.25
CA ALA A 53 -1.69 -3.42 -2.02
C ALA A 53 -1.14 -4.13 -3.26
N GLU A 54 -1.94 -4.95 -3.94
CA GLU A 54 -1.55 -5.62 -5.18
C GLU A 54 -1.19 -4.61 -6.28
N HIS A 55 -1.97 -3.54 -6.43
CA HIS A 55 -1.71 -2.49 -7.43
C HIS A 55 -0.45 -1.70 -7.09
N ALA A 56 -0.19 -1.41 -5.80
CA ALA A 56 1.06 -0.80 -5.37
C ALA A 56 2.28 -1.68 -5.67
N THR A 57 2.17 -3.01 -5.53
CA THR A 57 3.23 -3.94 -5.93
C THR A 57 3.47 -3.90 -7.44
N GLN A 58 2.41 -3.91 -8.25
CA GLN A 58 2.53 -3.79 -9.72
C GLN A 58 3.16 -2.46 -10.13
N MET A 59 2.80 -1.35 -9.47
CA MET A 59 3.44 -0.06 -9.70
C MET A 59 4.93 -0.12 -9.36
N ASN A 60 5.31 -0.77 -8.26
CA ASN A 60 6.72 -0.93 -7.90
C ASN A 60 7.51 -1.73 -8.95
N ASP A 61 6.91 -2.79 -9.51
CA ASP A 61 7.52 -3.56 -10.61
C ASP A 61 7.70 -2.72 -11.87
N ILE A 62 6.72 -1.87 -12.20
CA ILE A 62 6.81 -0.91 -13.31
C ILE A 62 7.94 0.09 -13.05
N LEU A 63 8.02 0.65 -11.84
CA LEU A 63 9.08 1.60 -11.47
C LEU A 63 10.48 0.96 -11.59
N ILE A 64 10.65 -0.29 -11.20
CA ILE A 64 11.95 -0.98 -11.30
C ILE A 64 12.29 -1.31 -12.76
N ARG A 65 11.31 -1.75 -13.56
CA ARG A 65 11.56 -2.28 -14.91
C ARG A 65 11.55 -1.22 -16.00
N GLU A 66 10.60 -0.28 -15.96
CA GLU A 66 10.41 0.69 -17.04
C GLU A 66 11.22 1.97 -16.82
N LEU A 67 11.52 2.33 -15.58
CA LEU A 67 12.36 3.48 -15.26
C LEU A 67 13.82 3.10 -14.98
N GLU A 68 14.16 1.82 -15.13
CA GLU A 68 15.51 1.25 -14.93
C GLU A 68 16.14 1.62 -13.58
N LEU A 69 15.32 1.97 -12.58
CA LEU A 69 15.80 2.32 -11.25
C LEU A 69 16.47 1.12 -10.62
N THR A 70 17.65 1.33 -10.05
CA THR A 70 18.31 0.30 -9.28
C THR A 70 17.49 -0.01 -8.02
N PRO A 71 17.55 -1.25 -7.50
CA PRO A 71 16.90 -1.59 -6.24
C PRO A 71 17.30 -0.65 -5.08
N VAL A 72 18.51 -0.08 -5.13
CA VAL A 72 19.03 0.89 -4.15
C VAL A 72 18.38 2.26 -4.30
N GLU A 73 18.16 2.77 -5.52
CA GLU A 73 17.48 4.05 -5.73
C GLU A 73 16.00 3.96 -5.35
N CYS A 74 15.34 2.84 -5.64
CA CYS A 74 14.01 2.55 -5.14
C CYS A 74 13.99 2.50 -3.60
N ASP A 75 15.01 1.89 -2.98
CA ASP A 75 15.14 1.81 -1.52
C ASP A 75 15.37 3.19 -0.87
N GLU A 76 16.21 4.04 -1.47
CA GLU A 76 16.41 5.41 -1.04
C GLU A 76 15.14 6.24 -1.20
N PHE A 77 14.38 6.07 -2.29
CA PHE A 77 13.10 6.73 -2.50
C PHE A 77 12.10 6.38 -1.38
N TRP A 78 11.96 5.09 -1.05
CA TRP A 78 11.09 4.65 0.05
C TRP A 78 11.63 5.05 1.44
N THR A 79 12.95 5.13 1.60
CA THR A 79 13.61 5.62 2.81
C THR A 79 13.42 7.13 2.98
N PHE A 80 13.32 7.90 1.90
CA PHE A 80 13.03 9.34 1.91
C PHE A 80 11.58 9.62 2.32
N VAL A 81 10.63 8.76 1.91
CA VAL A 81 9.20 8.85 2.28
C VAL A 81 8.94 8.51 3.78
N LYS A 82 9.96 8.03 4.52
CA LYS A 82 10.00 7.76 5.99
C LYS A 82 8.67 7.44 6.70
N LYS A 83 8.45 6.14 6.99
CA LYS A 83 7.96 5.73 8.32
C LYS A 83 9.13 5.72 9.31
N LYS A 84 9.00 6.37 10.47
CA LYS A 84 10.00 6.26 11.55
C LYS A 84 10.08 4.80 12.01
N LYS A 85 11.22 4.12 11.78
CA LYS A 85 11.45 2.70 12.12
C LYS A 85 11.10 2.38 13.59
N ASN A 86 11.31 3.35 14.47
CA ASN A 86 11.06 3.29 15.91
C ASN A 86 9.57 3.17 16.28
N MET A 87 8.65 3.43 15.34
CA MET A 87 7.19 3.37 15.55
C MET A 87 6.54 2.13 14.93
N LEU A 88 7.33 1.23 14.35
CA LEU A 88 6.82 0.01 13.71
C LEU A 88 6.77 -1.14 14.71
N SER A 89 5.75 -1.99 14.59
CA SER A 89 5.72 -3.27 15.30
C SER A 89 6.84 -4.18 14.83
N THR A 90 7.29 -5.10 15.68
CA THR A 90 8.37 -6.05 15.37
C THR A 90 8.12 -6.82 14.08
N THR A 91 6.86 -7.18 13.80
CA THR A 91 6.46 -7.86 12.55
C THR A 91 6.68 -7.00 11.32
N ALA A 92 6.33 -5.71 11.38
CA ALA A 92 6.53 -4.77 10.28
C ALA A 92 8.03 -4.46 10.09
N GLN A 93 8.81 -4.39 11.17
CA GLN A 93 10.27 -4.26 11.10
C GLN A 93 10.90 -5.47 10.41
N ASN A 94 10.44 -6.68 10.74
CA ASN A 94 10.94 -7.92 10.13
C ASN A 94 10.58 -8.03 8.64
N GLN A 95 9.37 -7.62 8.25
CA GLN A 95 8.97 -7.59 6.83
C GLN A 95 9.78 -6.57 6.03
N ILE A 96 10.03 -5.39 6.59
CA ILE A 96 10.93 -4.40 5.96
C ILE A 96 12.33 -4.99 5.83
N SER A 97 12.89 -5.57 6.90
CA SER A 97 14.23 -6.18 6.89
C SER A 97 14.41 -7.29 5.84
N GLN A 98 13.34 -8.04 5.51
CA GLN A 98 13.38 -9.05 4.45
C GLN A 98 13.47 -8.47 3.03
N VAL A 99 13.11 -7.20 2.85
CA VAL A 99 13.09 -6.51 1.55
C VAL A 99 14.30 -5.56 1.41
N MET A 100 14.86 -5.07 2.52
CA MET A 100 16.08 -4.25 2.53
C MET A 100 17.32 -5.12 2.25
N HIS A 101 18.07 -4.82 1.19
CA HIS A 101 19.31 -5.53 0.90
C HIS A 101 20.45 -4.96 1.76
N GLY A 102 20.72 -5.65 2.87
CA GLY A 102 21.81 -5.35 3.81
C GLY A 102 22.04 -6.45 4.86
N SER A 103 21.16 -7.44 4.94
CA SER A 103 21.37 -8.65 5.73
C SER A 103 22.04 -9.76 4.89
N THR A 104 23.09 -9.42 4.15
CA THR A 104 24.07 -10.45 3.79
C THR A 104 24.78 -10.80 5.09
N ARG A 105 24.49 -11.99 5.63
CA ARG A 105 25.27 -12.56 6.72
C ARG A 105 26.74 -12.55 6.28
N ALA A 106 27.59 -11.89 7.07
CA ALA A 106 28.98 -12.31 7.19
C ALA A 106 29.02 -13.72 7.81
#